data_AF-A0A952URT0-F1
#
_entry.id   AF-A0A952URT0-F1
#
_cell.length_a   1.000
_cell.length_b   1.000
_cell.length_c   1.000
_cell.angle_alpha   90.00
_cell.angle_beta   90.00
_cell.angle_gamma   90.00
#
_symmetry.space_group_name_H-M   'P 1'
#
loop_
_entity.id
_entity.type
_entity.pdbx_description
1 polymer ?
#
loop_
_entity_poly.entity_id
_entity_poly.type
_entity_poly.pdbx_seq_one_letter_code
_entity_poly.pdbx_strand_id
1 'polypeptide(L)'
;VAYTNDTAVIRRNPRATAINSAIEVDLTGQVCADSIGTELYSGVGGQMDFIRGASLSEGGKPIIALPSVTKRGESRIVPLLKPGAGVVTTRAHVHYVVTEHGIAALHGKNLRQRARALINIAHPRHREDLERAARERFKQL
;
A
#
# COMPACT_ATOMS: atom_id res chain seq x y z
N VAL A 1 20.78 12.04 -4.81
CA VAL A 1 19.91 11.22 -3.92
C VAL A 1 20.00 11.67 -2.46
N ALA A 2 21.19 11.73 -1.83
CA ALA A 2 21.30 12.04 -0.39
C ALA A 2 20.59 13.33 0.06
N TYR A 3 20.55 14.38 -0.76
CA TYR A 3 19.77 15.60 -0.46
C TYR A 3 18.30 15.49 -0.86
N THR A 4 18.02 15.08 -2.10
CA THR A 4 16.66 15.05 -2.69
C THR A 4 15.73 14.07 -2.01
N ASN A 5 16.27 12.96 -1.48
CA ASN A 5 15.52 11.92 -0.80
C ASN A 5 15.55 12.08 0.73
N ASP A 6 16.22 13.10 1.27
CA ASP A 6 16.18 13.33 2.70
C ASP A 6 14.76 13.77 3.10
N THR A 7 14.12 12.96 3.96
CA THR A 7 12.78 13.26 4.51
C THR A 7 12.73 14.63 5.20
N ALA A 8 13.84 15.11 5.79
CA ALA A 8 13.96 16.41 6.42
C ALA A 8 13.99 17.57 5.40
N VAL A 9 14.36 17.29 4.16
CA VAL A 9 14.28 18.23 3.03
C VAL A 9 12.90 18.18 2.40
N ILE A 10 12.39 16.97 2.11
CA ILE A 10 11.08 16.77 1.47
C ILE A 10 9.97 17.45 2.27
N ARG A 11 9.95 17.25 3.60
CA ARG A 11 8.89 17.77 4.48
C ARG A 11 8.78 19.29 4.53
N ARG A 12 9.81 20.02 4.08
CA ARG A 12 9.81 21.50 4.04
C ARG A 12 8.91 22.05 2.94
N ASN A 13 8.57 21.22 1.94
CA ASN A 13 7.68 21.59 0.86
C ASN A 13 6.23 21.39 1.32
N PRO A 14 5.40 22.44 1.43
CA PRO A 14 4.00 22.28 1.83
C PRO A 14 3.20 21.58 0.72
N ARG A 15 2.22 20.76 1.12
CA ARG A 15 1.36 19.96 0.22
C ARG A 15 2.13 18.98 -0.66
N ALA A 16 3.27 18.49 -0.19
CA ALA A 16 4.07 17.51 -0.92
C ALA A 16 3.24 16.23 -1.18
N THR A 17 3.05 15.88 -2.44
CA THR A 17 2.29 14.69 -2.86
C THR A 17 3.26 13.67 -3.44
N ALA A 18 3.41 12.54 -2.75
CA ALA A 18 4.27 11.44 -3.18
C ALA A 18 3.39 10.32 -3.74
N ILE A 19 3.59 9.95 -5.00
CA ILE A 19 2.83 8.89 -5.68
C ILE A 19 3.82 7.80 -6.07
N ASN A 20 3.63 6.60 -5.53
CA ASN A 20 4.45 5.43 -5.83
C ASN A 20 3.58 4.23 -6.20
N SER A 21 4.16 3.24 -6.86
CA SER A 21 3.50 1.98 -7.21
C SER A 21 3.83 0.87 -6.21
N ALA A 22 3.13 -0.24 -6.30
CA ALA A 22 3.37 -1.42 -5.48
C ALA A 22 3.01 -2.68 -6.25
N ILE A 23 3.73 -3.79 -6.06
CA ILE A 23 3.42 -5.11 -6.63
C ILE A 23 2.13 -5.64 -6.01
N GLU A 24 2.04 -5.63 -4.68
CA GLU A 24 0.85 -6.09 -3.94
C GLU A 24 0.73 -5.37 -2.59
N VAL A 25 -0.51 -5.28 -2.09
CA VAL A 25 -0.85 -4.71 -0.78
C VAL A 25 -1.70 -5.72 -0.01
N ASP A 26 -1.30 -6.05 1.22
CA ASP A 26 -2.08 -6.96 2.05
C ASP A 26 -3.22 -6.24 2.82
N LEU A 27 -4.16 -7.01 3.34
CA LEU A 27 -5.31 -6.48 4.09
C LEU A 27 -4.96 -5.71 5.39
N THR A 28 -3.72 -5.78 5.86
CA THR A 28 -3.23 -4.97 6.98
C THR A 28 -2.63 -3.64 6.53
N GLY A 29 -2.40 -3.48 5.23
CA GLY A 29 -1.76 -2.33 4.61
C GLY A 29 -0.24 -2.46 4.46
N GLN A 30 0.33 -3.66 4.54
CA GLN A 30 1.73 -3.84 4.15
C GLN A 30 1.84 -3.78 2.63
N VAL A 31 2.88 -3.11 2.15
CA VAL A 31 3.08 -2.86 0.72
C VAL A 31 4.39 -3.53 0.28
N CYS A 32 4.26 -4.46 -0.66
CA CYS A 32 5.40 -5.01 -1.40
C CYS A 32 5.55 -4.27 -2.72
N ALA A 33 6.76 -3.83 -3.06
CA ALA A 33 7.02 -3.08 -4.28
C ALA A 33 8.27 -3.55 -5.05
N ASP A 34 9.13 -4.35 -4.43
CA ASP A 34 10.42 -4.75 -4.99
C ASP A 34 10.52 -6.23 -5.39
N SER A 35 9.66 -7.11 -4.85
CA SER A 35 9.72 -8.56 -5.11
C SER A 35 8.38 -9.21 -5.43
N ILE A 36 8.44 -10.37 -6.08
CA ILE A 36 7.31 -11.28 -6.28
C ILE A 36 7.61 -12.55 -5.47
N GLY A 37 7.11 -12.61 -4.24
CA GLY A 37 7.57 -13.61 -3.28
C GLY A 37 9.08 -13.47 -3.06
N THR A 38 9.83 -14.56 -3.24
CA THR A 38 11.30 -14.58 -3.08
C THR A 38 12.07 -14.02 -4.27
N GLU A 39 11.42 -13.78 -5.41
CA GLU A 39 12.09 -13.29 -6.62
C GLU A 39 12.16 -11.75 -6.61
N LEU A 40 13.37 -11.19 -6.67
CA LEU A 40 13.56 -9.75 -6.80
C LEU A 40 13.13 -9.31 -8.20
N TYR A 41 12.19 -8.38 -8.25
CA TYR A 41 11.71 -7.75 -9.49
C TYR A 41 12.38 -6.39 -9.72
N SER A 42 12.62 -5.65 -8.64
CA SER A 42 13.30 -4.36 -8.65
C SER A 42 14.03 -4.14 -7.32
N GLY A 43 13.97 -2.93 -6.74
CA GLY A 43 14.55 -2.62 -5.43
C GLY A 43 13.72 -1.56 -4.71
N VAL A 44 13.96 -1.41 -3.40
CA VAL A 44 13.27 -0.46 -2.50
C VAL A 44 13.25 0.97 -3.06
N GLY A 45 14.36 1.41 -3.67
CA GLY A 45 14.52 2.76 -4.19
C GLY A 45 14.31 3.84 -3.12
N GLY A 46 13.75 4.98 -3.51
CA GLY A 46 13.43 6.09 -2.61
C GLY A 46 11.96 6.13 -2.16
N GLN A 47 11.17 5.10 -2.47
CA GLN A 47 9.72 5.11 -2.22
C GLN A 47 9.42 5.44 -0.75
N MET A 48 10.10 4.77 0.18
CA MET A 48 9.86 4.96 1.60
C MET A 48 10.25 6.36 2.07
N ASP A 49 11.31 6.95 1.51
CA ASP A 49 11.72 8.32 1.79
C ASP A 49 10.64 9.32 1.43
N PHE A 50 10.08 9.22 0.22
CA PHE A 50 9.02 10.12 -0.23
C PHE A 50 7.70 9.89 0.49
N ILE A 51 7.35 8.65 0.82
CA ILE A 51 6.17 8.35 1.62
C ILE A 51 6.28 9.00 3.01
N ARG A 52 7.44 8.88 3.66
CA ARG A 52 7.67 9.51 4.97
C ARG A 52 7.78 11.03 4.88
N GLY A 53 8.49 11.55 3.89
CA GLY A 53 8.63 12.99 3.68
C GLY A 53 7.28 13.67 3.43
N ALA A 54 6.42 13.06 2.60
CA ALA A 54 5.08 13.55 2.34
C ALA A 54 4.15 13.43 3.55
N SER A 55 4.29 12.40 4.41
CA SER A 55 3.47 12.29 5.62
C SER A 55 3.82 13.33 6.69
N LEU A 56 5.06 13.83 6.67
CA LEU A 56 5.55 14.90 7.56
C LEU A 56 5.36 16.32 7.00
N SER A 57 4.99 16.43 5.72
CA SER A 57 4.70 17.70 5.06
C SER A 57 3.33 18.23 5.48
N GLU A 58 3.23 19.53 5.71
CA GLU A 58 1.95 20.18 6.01
C GLU A 58 0.98 20.02 4.83
N GLY A 59 -0.14 19.32 5.05
CA GLY A 59 -1.10 18.99 4.01
C GLY A 59 -0.59 17.99 2.96
N GLY A 60 0.52 17.30 3.23
CA GLY A 60 1.12 16.33 2.32
C GLY A 60 0.31 15.04 2.16
N LYS A 61 0.54 14.35 1.04
CA LYS A 61 -0.24 13.18 0.61
C LYS A 61 0.68 12.05 0.13
N PRO A 62 0.92 11.03 0.95
CA PRO A 62 1.61 9.82 0.52
C PRO A 62 0.62 8.80 -0.06
N ILE A 63 0.77 8.49 -1.34
CA ILE A 63 -0.15 7.68 -2.14
C ILE A 63 0.59 6.47 -2.71
N ILE A 64 0.02 5.29 -2.49
CA ILE A 64 0.37 4.06 -3.20
C ILE A 64 -0.73 3.79 -4.23
N ALA A 65 -0.37 3.78 -5.51
CA ALA A 65 -1.31 3.57 -6.61
C ALA A 65 -0.95 2.29 -7.37
N LEU A 66 -1.92 1.39 -7.53
CA LEU A 66 -1.74 0.15 -8.28
C LEU A 66 -3.05 -0.27 -8.96
N PRO A 67 -2.99 -0.88 -10.16
CA PRO A 67 -4.13 -1.64 -10.68
C PRO A 67 -4.61 -2.68 -9.67
N SER A 68 -5.91 -2.91 -9.59
CA SER A 68 -6.48 -3.89 -8.66
C SER A 68 -6.15 -5.34 -9.04
N VAL A 69 -5.83 -5.58 -10.32
CA VAL A 69 -5.42 -6.89 -10.86
C VAL A 69 -4.19 -6.79 -11.76
N THR A 70 -3.51 -7.92 -11.94
CA THR A 70 -2.47 -8.10 -12.98
C THR A 70 -3.11 -8.30 -14.37
N LYS A 71 -2.29 -8.32 -15.43
CA LYS A 71 -2.74 -8.66 -16.79
C LYS A 71 -3.33 -10.07 -16.89
N ARG A 72 -3.00 -10.96 -15.95
CA ARG A 72 -3.54 -12.34 -15.87
C ARG A 72 -4.81 -12.42 -15.03
N GLY A 73 -5.28 -11.30 -14.48
CA GLY A 73 -6.48 -11.24 -13.64
C GLY A 73 -6.24 -11.60 -12.18
N GLU A 74 -4.99 -11.78 -11.74
CA GLU A 74 -4.65 -12.04 -10.33
C GLU A 74 -4.81 -10.77 -9.49
N SER A 75 -5.39 -10.88 -8.28
CA SER A 75 -5.56 -9.73 -7.39
C SER A 75 -4.23 -9.16 -6.90
N ARG A 76 -4.12 -7.83 -6.84
CA ARG A 76 -2.98 -7.13 -6.22
C ARG A 76 -3.30 -6.57 -4.83
N ILE A 77 -4.58 -6.60 -4.44
CA ILE A 77 -4.98 -6.54 -3.03
C ILE A 77 -5.12 -7.98 -2.55
N VAL A 78 -4.30 -8.38 -1.58
CA VAL A 78 -4.14 -9.79 -1.19
C VAL A 78 -4.46 -10.00 0.30
N PRO A 79 -4.91 -11.20 0.73
CA PRO A 79 -5.10 -11.48 2.16
C PRO A 79 -3.80 -11.35 2.97
N LEU A 80 -2.72 -11.87 2.39
CA LEU A 80 -1.35 -11.92 2.88
C LEU A 80 -0.42 -11.71 1.70
N LEU A 81 0.71 -11.04 1.94
CA LEU A 81 1.77 -10.97 0.94
C LEU A 81 2.30 -12.37 0.62
N LYS A 82 2.82 -12.56 -0.59
CA LYS A 82 3.43 -13.83 -1.01
C LYS A 82 4.55 -14.22 -0.02
N PRO A 83 4.70 -15.51 0.32
CA PRO A 83 5.81 -15.96 1.16
C PRO A 83 7.15 -15.45 0.63
N GLY A 84 7.94 -14.84 1.50
CA GLY A 84 9.23 -14.23 1.15
C GLY A 84 9.16 -12.84 0.51
N ALA A 85 7.98 -12.25 0.30
CA ALA A 85 7.84 -10.91 -0.27
C ALA A 85 8.47 -9.82 0.61
N GLY A 86 9.18 -8.88 -0.02
CA GLY A 86 9.82 -7.74 0.63
C GLY A 86 8.81 -6.66 1.01
N VAL A 87 8.70 -6.34 2.31
CA VAL A 87 7.86 -5.21 2.76
C VAL A 87 8.65 -3.91 2.60
N VAL A 88 8.37 -3.17 1.52
CA VAL A 88 9.01 -1.88 1.21
C VAL A 88 8.38 -0.74 2.00
N THR A 89 7.04 -0.69 2.07
CA THR A 89 6.32 0.28 2.91
C THR A 89 5.52 -0.45 3.96
N THR A 90 5.87 -0.22 5.22
CA THR A 90 5.24 -0.92 6.34
C THR A 90 3.81 -0.41 6.56
N ARG A 91 3.00 -1.23 7.24
CA ARG A 91 1.63 -0.88 7.61
C ARG A 91 1.51 0.43 8.40
N ALA A 92 2.55 0.86 9.10
CA ALA A 92 2.55 2.11 9.85
C ALA A 92 2.72 3.35 8.94
N HIS A 93 3.33 3.19 7.78
CA HIS A 93 3.68 4.27 6.86
C HIS A 93 2.68 4.47 5.73
N VAL A 94 1.88 3.45 5.40
CA VAL A 94 0.85 3.58 4.37
C VAL A 94 -0.25 4.55 4.81
N HIS A 95 -0.59 5.51 3.95
CA HIS A 95 -1.69 6.45 4.18
C HIS A 95 -2.84 6.20 3.19
N TYR A 96 -2.57 6.36 1.90
CA TYR A 96 -3.57 6.15 0.85
C TYR A 96 -3.16 5.01 -0.07
N VAL A 97 -4.10 4.12 -0.37
CA VAL A 97 -3.99 3.11 -1.43
C VAL A 97 -5.06 3.41 -2.47
N VAL A 98 -4.69 3.41 -3.75
CA VAL A 98 -5.56 3.80 -4.86
C VAL A 98 -5.53 2.73 -5.94
N THR A 99 -6.71 2.35 -6.42
CA THR A 99 -6.91 1.49 -7.59
C THR A 99 -7.89 2.18 -8.56
N GLU A 100 -8.15 1.55 -9.70
CA GLU A 100 -9.22 1.95 -10.63
C GLU A 100 -10.63 1.91 -10.00
N HIS A 101 -10.80 1.30 -8.82
CA HIS A 101 -12.08 1.20 -8.11
C HIS A 101 -12.25 2.21 -6.97
N GLY A 102 -11.23 3.02 -6.65
CA GLY A 102 -11.35 4.10 -5.67
C GLY A 102 -10.14 4.24 -4.75
N ILE A 103 -10.38 4.88 -3.60
CA ILE A 103 -9.34 5.28 -2.64
C ILE A 103 -9.61 4.67 -1.26
N ALA A 104 -8.60 4.01 -0.70
CA ALA A 104 -8.60 3.54 0.68
C ALA A 104 -7.62 4.38 1.52
N ALA A 105 -8.15 5.22 2.41
CA ALA A 105 -7.37 5.86 3.47
C ALA A 105 -7.18 4.88 4.63
N LEU A 106 -5.94 4.61 5.06
CA LEU A 106 -5.57 3.60 6.05
C LEU A 106 -4.92 4.17 7.33
N HIS A 107 -4.46 5.42 7.28
CA HIS A 107 -3.88 6.08 8.44
C HIS A 107 -4.93 6.22 9.56
N GLY A 108 -4.54 5.91 10.80
CA GLY A 108 -5.45 5.92 11.96
C GLY A 108 -6.49 4.77 12.03
N LYS A 109 -6.58 3.92 10.99
CA LYS A 109 -7.52 2.78 10.99
C LYS A 109 -6.95 1.53 11.65
N ASN A 110 -7.81 0.80 12.36
CA ASN A 110 -7.48 -0.54 12.87
C ASN A 110 -7.49 -1.59 11.73
N LEU A 111 -7.02 -2.81 12.03
CA LEU A 111 -6.86 -3.87 11.01
C LEU A 111 -8.17 -4.22 10.28
N ARG A 112 -9.31 -4.26 10.98
CA ARG A 112 -10.62 -4.55 10.37
C ARG A 112 -11.06 -3.43 9.42
N GLN A 113 -10.93 -2.19 9.87
CA GLN A 113 -11.26 -1.01 9.08
C GLN A 113 -10.36 -0.89 7.83
N ARG A 114 -9.08 -1.27 7.95
CA ARG A 114 -8.15 -1.34 6.82
C ARG A 114 -8.54 -2.41 5.83
N ALA A 115 -8.81 -3.62 6.31
CA ALA A 115 -9.25 -4.72 5.46
C ALA A 115 -10.50 -4.34 4.67
N ARG A 116 -11.53 -3.81 5.34
CA ARG A 116 -12.76 -3.34 4.68
C ARG A 116 -12.49 -2.26 3.63
N ALA A 117 -11.65 -1.28 3.95
CA ALA A 117 -11.32 -0.20 3.02
C ALA A 117 -10.57 -0.72 1.77
N LEU A 118 -9.63 -1.65 1.95
CA LEU A 118 -8.88 -2.26 0.86
C LEU A 118 -9.75 -3.17 -0.02
N ILE A 119 -10.65 -3.95 0.58
CA ILE A 119 -11.60 -4.80 -0.14
C ILE A 119 -12.54 -3.95 -1.02
N ASN A 120 -13.00 -2.81 -0.51
CA ASN A 120 -13.87 -1.90 -1.27
C ASN A 120 -13.22 -1.33 -2.54
N ILE A 121 -11.88 -1.27 -2.59
CA ILE A 121 -11.13 -0.84 -3.78
C ILE A 121 -10.48 -2.01 -4.54
N ALA A 122 -10.69 -3.26 -4.12
CA ALA A 122 -10.28 -4.42 -4.88
C ALA A 122 -11.22 -4.66 -6.07
N HIS A 123 -10.74 -5.42 -7.05
CA HIS A 123 -11.54 -5.85 -8.20
C HIS A 123 -12.78 -6.62 -7.70
N PRO A 124 -14.01 -6.34 -8.21
CA PRO A 124 -15.24 -6.97 -7.73
C PRO A 124 -15.18 -8.49 -7.61
N ARG A 125 -14.58 -9.16 -8.61
CA ARG A 125 -14.35 -10.62 -8.67
C ARG A 125 -13.61 -11.21 -7.46
N HIS A 126 -12.72 -10.44 -6.83
CA HIS A 126 -11.86 -10.93 -5.74
C HIS A 126 -12.38 -10.53 -4.35
N ARG A 127 -13.44 -9.72 -4.26
CA ARG A 127 -13.92 -9.17 -2.98
C ARG A 127 -14.44 -10.25 -2.05
N GLU A 128 -15.18 -11.23 -2.57
CA GLU A 128 -15.74 -12.31 -1.75
C GLU A 128 -14.63 -13.13 -1.06
N ASP A 129 -13.60 -13.52 -1.81
CA ASP A 129 -12.47 -14.29 -1.26
C ASP A 129 -11.66 -13.47 -0.25
N LEU A 130 -11.46 -12.18 -0.53
CA LEU A 130 -10.80 -11.28 0.42
C LEU A 130 -11.64 -11.13 1.69
N GLU A 131 -12.96 -10.97 1.59
CA GLU A 131 -13.85 -10.90 2.77
C GLU A 131 -13.81 -12.18 3.58
N ARG A 132 -13.82 -13.35 2.93
CA ARG A 132 -13.71 -14.66 3.58
C ARG A 132 -12.40 -14.77 4.38
N ALA A 133 -11.27 -14.52 3.73
CA ALA A 133 -9.96 -14.57 4.38
C ALA A 133 -9.82 -13.55 5.51
N ALA A 134 -10.43 -12.38 5.36
CA ALA A 134 -10.41 -11.33 6.37
C ALA A 134 -11.29 -11.69 7.59
N ARG A 135 -12.44 -12.33 7.39
CA ARG A 135 -13.29 -12.86 8.48
C ARG A 135 -12.58 -13.97 9.24
N GLU A 136 -11.93 -14.90 8.55
CA GLU A 136 -11.14 -15.97 9.18
C GLU A 136 -10.01 -15.39 10.04
N ARG A 137 -9.29 -14.38 9.53
CA ARG A 137 -8.14 -13.79 10.20
C ARG A 137 -8.52 -12.86 11.37
N PHE A 138 -9.60 -12.08 11.23
CA PHE A 138 -9.96 -11.03 12.20
C PHE A 138 -11.24 -11.35 13.00
N LYS A 139 -11.83 -12.52 12.79
CA LYS A 139 -13.04 -13.08 13.42
C LYS A 139 -14.36 -12.32 13.16
N GLN A 140 -14.31 -11.03 12.81
CA GLN A 140 -15.46 -10.20 12.44
C GLN A 140 -15.02 -9.10 11.46
N LEU A 141 -15.86 -8.75 10.47
CA LEU A 141 -15.65 -7.68 9.49
C LEU A 141 -16.86 -6.76 9.31
#